data_AF-X6D7B3-F1
#
_entry.id   AF-X6D7B3-F1
#
_cell.length_a   1.000
_cell.length_b   1.000
_cell.length_c   1.000
_cell.angle_alpha   90.00
_cell.angle_beta   90.00
_cell.angle_gamma   90.00
#
_symmetry.space_group_name_H-M   'P 1'
#
loop_
_entity.id
_entity.type
_entity.pdbx_description
1 polymer ?
#
loop_
_entity_poly.entity_id
_entity_poly.type
_entity_poly.pdbx_seq_one_letter_code
_entity_poly.pdbx_strand_id
1 'polypeptide(L)'
;MVRGLVQKGELKRMRIDNIEIYSDATNAAVMRHPGRAFPGVLIQGDTLHSLAKQADLICAGIGIGSDAFEEADDLRGTLWALVNHYKATLVAHSMDLPFSSISN
;
A
#
# COMPACT_ATOMS: atom_id res chain seq x y z
N MET A 1 -38.93 16.28 -0.60
CA MET A 1 -37.64 16.30 -1.32
C MET A 1 -36.69 15.39 -0.56
N VAL A 2 -36.19 14.35 -1.21
CA VAL A 2 -35.63 13.14 -0.59
C VAL A 2 -34.21 13.39 -0.07
N ARG A 3 -33.94 13.01 1.18
CA ARG A 3 -32.58 12.97 1.77
C ARG A 3 -31.75 11.94 0.99
N GLY A 4 -30.70 12.40 0.32
CA GLY A 4 -29.75 11.55 -0.38
C GLY A 4 -29.06 10.59 0.59
N LEU A 5 -29.30 9.30 0.40
CA LEU A 5 -28.54 8.21 0.99
C LEU A 5 -27.14 8.25 0.37
N VAL A 6 -26.16 8.78 1.10
CA VAL A 6 -24.75 8.47 0.83
C VAL A 6 -24.56 7.01 1.21
N GLN A 7 -24.41 6.15 0.20
CA GLN A 7 -23.99 4.76 0.40
C GLN A 7 -22.61 4.78 1.06
N LYS A 8 -22.60 4.59 2.38
CA LYS A 8 -21.40 4.38 3.18
C LYS A 8 -20.85 3.01 2.75
N GLY A 9 -19.84 3.00 1.87
CA GLY A 9 -19.17 1.76 1.45
C GLY A 9 -18.83 0.94 2.68
N GLU A 10 -19.30 -0.31 2.74
CA GLU A 10 -19.06 -1.20 3.86
C GLU A 10 -17.55 -1.32 4.10
N LEU A 11 -17.09 -0.80 5.24
CA LEU A 11 -15.77 -1.10 5.77
C LEU A 11 -15.64 -2.62 5.85
N LYS A 12 -14.80 -3.20 5.00
CA LYS A 12 -14.59 -4.65 4.98
C LYS A 12 -14.00 -5.03 6.34
N ARG A 13 -14.78 -5.74 7.15
CA ARG A 13 -14.39 -6.14 8.51
C ARG A 13 -13.12 -7.00 8.44
N MET A 14 -12.23 -6.80 9.41
CA MET A 14 -11.07 -7.68 9.61
C MET A 14 -11.57 -9.14 9.67
N ARG A 15 -10.91 -10.03 8.93
CA ARG A 15 -11.19 -11.47 8.95
C ARG A 15 -9.91 -12.21 9.30
N ILE A 16 -10.05 -13.32 9.99
CA ILE A 16 -8.97 -14.26 10.30
C ILE A 16 -9.16 -15.46 9.37
N ASP A 17 -8.07 -15.90 8.74
CA ASP A 17 -8.07 -17.04 7.84
C ASP A 17 -6.72 -17.77 7.95
N ASN A 18 -6.69 -19.04 7.59
CA ASN A 18 -5.45 -19.81 7.54
C ASN A 18 -4.69 -19.46 6.26
N ILE A 19 -3.40 -19.17 6.39
CA ILE A 19 -2.52 -18.84 5.26
C ILE A 19 -1.42 -19.88 5.12
N GLU A 20 -0.97 -20.10 3.89
CA GLU A 20 0.21 -20.90 3.62
C GLU A 20 1.44 -19.99 3.68
N ILE A 21 2.44 -20.37 4.49
CA ILE A 21 3.71 -19.65 4.63
C ILE A 21 4.80 -20.49 3.98
N TYR A 22 5.42 -19.95 2.93
CA TYR A 22 6.53 -20.58 2.21
C TYR A 22 7.89 -20.06 2.69
N SER A 23 7.93 -18.85 3.22
CA SER A 23 9.08 -18.27 3.93
C SER A 23 8.60 -17.27 4.97
N ASP A 24 9.21 -17.29 6.14
CA ASP A 24 8.93 -16.42 7.29
C ASP A 24 10.04 -15.37 7.51
N ALA A 25 10.82 -15.08 6.47
CA ALA A 25 11.85 -14.05 6.51
C ALA A 25 11.26 -12.69 6.93
N THR A 26 11.95 -12.02 7.87
CA THR A 26 11.56 -10.69 8.33
C THR A 26 11.51 -9.71 7.16
N ASN A 27 10.37 -9.06 6.95
CA ASN A 27 10.09 -8.07 5.89
C ASN A 27 10.02 -8.61 4.46
N ALA A 28 10.06 -9.92 4.28
CA ALA A 28 9.95 -10.57 2.98
C ALA A 28 9.25 -11.94 3.05
N ALA A 29 8.33 -12.09 4.00
CA ALA A 29 7.60 -13.36 4.15
C ALA A 29 6.81 -13.67 2.87
N VAL A 30 6.95 -14.89 2.38
CA VAL A 30 6.26 -15.36 1.17
C VAL A 30 5.07 -16.19 1.61
N MET A 31 3.86 -15.70 1.31
CA MET A 31 2.62 -16.33 1.75
C MET A 31 1.54 -16.34 0.68
N ARG A 32 0.64 -17.33 0.75
CA ARG A 32 -0.48 -17.45 -0.18
C ARG A 32 -1.80 -17.31 0.57
N HIS A 33 -2.54 -16.26 0.24
CA HIS A 33 -3.89 -16.05 0.74
C HIS A 33 -4.84 -17.08 0.09
N PRO A 34 -5.83 -17.62 0.83
CA PRO A 34 -6.88 -18.47 0.27
C PRO A 34 -7.51 -17.91 -1.00
N GLY A 35 -7.67 -18.76 -2.01
CA GLY A 35 -8.22 -18.39 -3.32
C GLY A 35 -7.23 -17.74 -4.29
N ARG A 36 -5.95 -17.59 -3.93
CA ARG A 36 -4.89 -17.15 -4.87
C ARG A 36 -4.09 -18.34 -5.40
N ALA A 37 -3.81 -18.30 -6.70
CA ALA A 37 -2.99 -19.29 -7.38
C ALA A 37 -1.51 -19.16 -7.03
N PHE A 38 -1.00 -17.94 -6.95
CA PHE A 38 0.42 -17.64 -6.68
C PHE A 38 0.61 -17.02 -5.29
N PRO A 39 1.69 -17.36 -4.57
CA PRO A 39 2.07 -16.67 -3.35
C PRO A 39 2.52 -15.23 -3.66
N GLY A 40 2.37 -14.36 -2.68
CA GLY A 40 2.89 -12.99 -2.70
C GLY A 40 3.84 -12.73 -1.54
N VAL A 41 4.52 -11.59 -1.59
CA VAL A 41 5.39 -11.11 -0.51
C VAL A 41 4.57 -10.21 0.42
N LEU A 42 4.67 -10.46 1.73
CA LEU A 42 4.17 -9.53 2.74
C LEU A 42 5.17 -8.39 2.91
N ILE A 43 4.78 -7.19 2.47
CA ILE A 43 5.54 -5.96 2.67
C ILE A 43 4.92 -5.21 3.85
N GLN A 44 5.74 -4.88 4.86
CA GLN A 44 5.30 -4.08 6.00
C GLN A 44 5.04 -2.61 5.59
N GLY A 45 4.18 -1.92 6.33
CA GLY A 45 3.74 -0.56 5.99
C GLY A 45 4.86 0.49 5.98
N ASP A 46 5.82 0.37 6.89
CA ASP A 46 7.03 1.20 6.96
C ASP A 46 7.96 0.97 5.76
N THR A 47 8.19 -0.28 5.39
CA THR A 47 8.97 -0.66 4.20
C THR A 47 8.30 -0.14 2.94
N LEU A 48 6.98 -0.34 2.81
CA LEU A 48 6.18 0.19 1.69
C LEU A 48 6.27 1.72 1.59
N HIS A 49 6.17 2.42 2.73
CA HIS A 49 6.31 3.87 2.77
C HIS A 49 7.72 4.34 2.35
N SER A 50 8.77 3.63 2.79
CA SER A 50 10.15 3.90 2.37
C SER A 50 10.33 3.75 0.86
N LEU A 51 9.75 2.70 0.25
CA LEU A 51 9.77 2.51 -1.20
C LEU A 51 9.06 3.66 -1.94
N ALA A 52 7.89 4.10 -1.47
CA ALA A 52 7.19 5.24 -2.06
C ALA A 52 8.02 6.54 -2.00
N LYS A 53 8.70 6.77 -0.86
CA LYS A 53 9.61 7.91 -0.71
C LYS A 53 10.83 7.84 -1.61
N GLN A 54 11.41 6.66 -1.81
CA GLN A 54 12.50 6.47 -2.77
C GLN A 54 12.05 6.79 -4.20
N ALA A 55 10.82 6.41 -4.58
CA ALA A 55 10.26 6.75 -5.88
C ALA A 55 10.06 8.27 -6.05
N ASP A 56 9.66 9.00 -4.99
CA ASP A 56 9.63 10.48 -5.02
C ASP A 56 11.01 11.07 -5.33
N LEU A 57 12.07 10.56 -4.67
CA LEU A 57 13.44 11.03 -4.88
C LEU A 57 13.95 10.74 -6.29
N ILE A 58 13.61 9.56 -6.84
CA ILE A 58 13.94 9.21 -8.22
C ILE A 58 13.26 10.18 -9.19
N CYS A 59 11.97 10.45 -9.04
CA CYS A 59 11.25 11.39 -9.91
C CYS A 59 11.83 12.80 -9.83
N ALA A 60 12.23 13.25 -8.63
CA ALA A 60 12.87 14.55 -8.44
C ALA A 60 14.27 14.65 -9.10
N GLY A 61 14.96 13.53 -9.26
CA GLY A 61 16.28 13.45 -9.89
C GLY A 61 16.24 13.29 -11.42
N ILE A 62 15.08 12.99 -12.00
CA ILE A 62 14.92 12.79 -13.44
C ILE A 62 14.35 14.08 -14.07
N GLY A 63 14.83 14.43 -15.26
CA GLY A 63 14.29 15.54 -16.03
C GLY A 63 12.82 15.30 -16.42
N ILE A 64 11.95 16.22 -16.04
CA ILE A 64 10.52 16.20 -16.39
C ILE A 64 10.36 16.08 -17.92
N GLY A 65 9.49 15.17 -18.36
CA GLY A 65 9.18 14.97 -19.78
C GLY A 65 10.12 14.03 -20.53
N SER A 66 11.00 13.30 -19.82
CA SER A 66 11.70 12.15 -20.39
C SER A 66 10.88 10.87 -20.21
N ASP A 67 11.04 9.88 -21.09
CA ASP A 67 10.41 8.55 -20.95
C ASP A 67 10.72 7.91 -19.58
N ALA A 68 11.93 8.13 -19.07
CA ALA A 68 12.33 7.66 -17.75
C ALA A 68 11.54 8.34 -16.61
N PHE A 69 11.11 9.59 -16.80
CA PHE A 69 10.28 10.29 -15.82
C PHE A 69 8.86 9.71 -15.80
N GLU A 70 8.27 9.41 -16.97
CA GLU A 70 6.91 8.85 -17.04
C GLU A 70 6.83 7.50 -16.32
N GLU A 71 7.73 6.57 -16.61
CA GLU A 71 7.79 5.26 -15.93
C GLU A 71 8.06 5.39 -14.43
N ALA A 72 8.92 6.33 -14.02
CA ALA A 72 9.20 6.59 -12.61
C ALA A 72 7.97 7.19 -11.89
N ASP A 73 7.25 8.11 -12.54
CA ASP A 73 6.06 8.74 -11.97
C ASP A 73 4.90 7.74 -11.83
N ASP A 74 4.74 6.82 -12.78
CA ASP A 74 3.77 5.74 -12.71
C ASP A 74 4.06 4.77 -11.56
N LEU A 75 5.33 4.38 -11.37
CA LEU A 75 5.75 3.57 -10.23
C LEU A 75 5.50 4.30 -8.90
N ARG A 76 5.88 5.58 -8.84
CA ARG A 76 5.65 6.46 -7.67
C ARG A 76 4.16 6.53 -7.33
N GLY A 77 3.30 6.75 -8.34
CA GLY A 77 1.85 6.77 -8.19
C GLY A 77 1.30 5.46 -7.66
N THR A 78 1.77 4.33 -8.20
CA THR A 78 1.37 2.98 -7.76
C THR A 78 1.73 2.74 -6.29
N LEU A 79 2.95 3.08 -5.88
CA LEU A 79 3.40 2.91 -4.50
C LEU A 79 2.61 3.78 -3.52
N TRP A 80 2.36 5.05 -3.88
CA TRP A 80 1.54 5.94 -3.04
C TRP A 80 0.08 5.51 -2.96
N ALA A 81 -0.49 4.95 -4.03
CA ALA A 81 -1.83 4.37 -3.98
C ALA A 81 -1.91 3.22 -2.96
N LEU A 82 -0.90 2.34 -2.92
CA LEU A 82 -0.81 1.28 -1.92
C LEU A 82 -0.62 1.82 -0.50
N VAL A 83 0.24 2.82 -0.30
CA VAL A 83 0.43 3.48 1.01
C VAL A 83 -0.88 4.13 1.48
N ASN A 84 -1.60 4.80 0.60
CA ASN A 84 -2.87 5.46 0.94
C ASN A 84 -3.94 4.43 1.29
N HIS A 85 -4.01 3.32 0.56
CA HIS A 85 -4.89 2.20 0.90
C HIS A 85 -4.55 1.61 2.28
N TYR A 86 -3.26 1.41 2.57
CA TYR A 86 -2.78 0.95 3.87
C TYR A 86 -3.18 1.91 5.00
N LYS A 87 -2.91 3.21 4.85
CA LYS A 87 -3.29 4.25 5.82
C LYS A 87 -4.80 4.24 6.09
N ALA A 88 -5.62 4.24 5.04
CA ALA A 88 -7.06 4.23 5.17
C ALA A 88 -7.56 2.97 5.89
N THR A 89 -6.94 1.81 5.63
CA THR A 89 -7.26 0.54 6.29
C THR A 89 -6.89 0.56 7.78
N LEU A 90 -5.73 1.11 8.16
CA LEU A 90 -5.35 1.25 9.57
C LEU A 90 -6.30 2.20 10.32
N VAL A 91 -6.60 3.36 9.75
CA VAL A 91 -7.55 4.33 10.33
C VAL A 91 -8.93 3.71 10.51
N ALA A 92 -9.42 2.97 9.51
CA ALA A 92 -10.67 2.22 9.58
C ALA A 92 -10.73 1.23 10.76
N HIS A 93 -9.58 0.74 11.20
CA HIS A 93 -9.44 -0.19 12.31
C HIS A 93 -8.87 0.45 13.58
N SER A 94 -8.80 1.79 13.65
CA SER A 94 -8.25 2.54 14.79
C SER A 94 -6.83 2.10 15.18
N MET A 95 -6.00 1.79 14.20
CA MET A 95 -4.59 1.46 14.36
C MET A 95 -3.69 2.64 14.01
N ASP A 96 -2.59 2.79 14.75
CA ASP A 96 -1.59 3.82 14.50
C ASP A 96 -0.75 3.51 13.26
N LEU A 97 -0.26 4.57 12.59
CA LEU A 97 0.67 4.41 11.47
C LEU A 97 2.07 4.05 11.99
N PRO A 98 2.77 3.07 11.40
CA PRO A 98 4.11 2.68 11.82
C PRO A 98 5.21 3.64 11.31
N PHE A 99 4.84 4.78 10.73
CA PHE A 99 5.75 5.79 10.22
C PHE A 99 5.14 7.18 10.41
N SER A 100 5.98 8.20 10.47
CA SER A 100 5.52 9.59 10.57
C SER A 100 4.76 10.00 9.32
N SER A 101 3.58 10.59 9.47
CA SER A 101 2.78 11.16 8.37
C SER A 101 3.38 12.44 7.78
N ILE A 102 4.45 12.95 8.37
CA ILE A 102 5.14 14.17 7.94
C ILE A 102 6.05 13.81 6.75
N SER A 103 5.52 14.01 5.54
CA SER A 103 6.33 14.17 4.34
C SER A 103 7.01 15.54 4.42
N ASN A 104 8.33 15.58 4.67
CA ASN A 104 9.16 16.65 4.11
C ASN A 104 9.32 16.43 2.60
#